data_AF-A0A6J2C0X5-F1
#
_entry.id   AF-A0A6J2C0X5-F1
#
_cell.length_a   1.000
_cell.length_b   1.000
_cell.length_c   1.000
_cell.angle_alpha   90.00
_cell.angle_beta   90.00
_cell.angle_gamma   90.00
#
_symmetry.space_group_name_H-M   'P 1'
#
loop_
_entity.id
_entity.type
_entity.pdbx_description
1 polymer ?
#
loop_
_entity_poly.entity_id
_entity_poly.type
_entity_poly.pdbx_seq_one_letter_code
_entity_poly.pdbx_strand_id
1 'polypeptide(L)'
;MASLFSGHVLIRNNSDQDELDTEAELSRRLENRLVLLFFGSGSCPQCQAFAPILRDFFVKLTDEFYVLRAAQLALVYVSQDPTEEQQDLFLRDMPKKWLFLPFEDDLRRDLGRRFSVERLPAVVVLKPGGDVLTRDATDEIRRLGPACFANWQEAAELLDRSFLQPEDLDDPAPRSLTEPLRRCKYRVDRAARGKRGPGGGSPPEGEGGAEGGGAGELF
;
A
#
# COMPACT_ATOMS: atom_id res chain seq x y z
N MET A 1 16.61 6.66 -5.85
CA MET A 1 15.50 5.67 -5.94
C MET A 1 14.18 6.31 -6.29
N ALA A 2 13.63 7.22 -5.47
CA ALA A 2 12.34 7.88 -5.71
C ALA A 2 12.29 8.68 -7.02
N SER A 3 13.43 9.19 -7.48
CA SER A 3 13.57 9.86 -8.79
C SER A 3 13.18 9.01 -9.99
N LEU A 4 13.15 7.67 -9.87
CA LEU A 4 12.66 6.78 -10.94
C LEU A 4 11.14 6.88 -11.15
N PHE A 5 10.42 7.31 -10.12
CA PHE A 5 8.96 7.45 -10.10
C PHE A 5 8.53 8.92 -9.94
N SER A 6 9.47 9.86 -10.11
CA SER A 6 9.17 11.29 -9.94
C SER A 6 8.15 11.73 -11.00
N GLY A 7 7.03 12.29 -10.55
CA GLY A 7 5.92 12.70 -11.42
C GLY A 7 4.93 11.59 -11.77
N HIS A 8 5.11 10.38 -11.22
CA HIS A 8 4.23 9.24 -11.40
C HIS A 8 3.61 8.80 -10.07
N VAL A 9 2.44 8.18 -10.15
CA VAL A 9 1.69 7.73 -8.97
C VAL A 9 1.94 6.25 -8.75
N LEU A 10 2.30 5.86 -7.52
CA LEU A 10 2.30 4.46 -7.11
C LEU A 10 1.10 4.21 -6.21
N ILE A 11 0.32 3.18 -6.50
CA ILE A 11 -0.86 2.83 -5.72
C ILE A 11 -0.54 1.66 -4.81
N ARG A 12 -0.97 1.74 -3.56
CA ARG A 12 -0.87 0.62 -2.62
C ARG A 12 -2.00 -0.38 -2.87
N ASN A 13 -1.69 -1.66 -2.85
CA ASN A 13 -2.67 -2.74 -3.00
C ASN A 13 -3.54 -2.96 -1.74
N ASN A 14 -3.75 -1.95 -0.91
CA ASN A 14 -4.64 -2.04 0.25
C ASN A 14 -6.09 -1.77 -0.15
N SER A 15 -6.99 -2.00 0.80
CA SER A 15 -8.43 -1.83 0.60
C SER A 15 -8.83 -0.40 0.23
N ASP A 16 -8.04 0.58 0.66
CA ASP A 16 -8.25 2.00 0.41
C ASP A 16 -7.56 2.49 -0.87
N GLN A 17 -6.76 1.64 -1.54
CA GLN A 17 -5.93 1.98 -2.70
C GLN A 17 -5.18 3.30 -2.53
N ASP A 18 -4.38 3.42 -1.46
CA ASP A 18 -3.69 4.68 -1.16
C ASP A 18 -2.76 5.05 -2.33
N GLU A 19 -3.06 6.17 -2.99
CA GLU A 19 -2.23 6.77 -4.03
C GLU A 19 -1.03 7.48 -3.38
N LEU A 20 0.18 7.12 -3.83
CA LEU A 20 1.44 7.77 -3.47
C LEU A 20 1.86 8.61 -4.65
N ASP A 21 1.40 9.86 -4.66
CA ASP A 21 1.66 10.87 -5.69
C ASP A 21 2.79 11.82 -5.28
N THR A 22 3.01 12.00 -3.97
CA THR A 22 4.06 12.89 -3.48
C THR A 22 5.42 12.23 -3.44
N GLU A 23 6.45 12.98 -3.85
CA GLU A 23 7.85 12.54 -3.78
C GLU A 23 8.27 12.16 -2.36
N ALA A 24 7.73 12.84 -1.34
CA ALA A 24 8.03 12.56 0.07
C ALA A 24 7.51 11.19 0.52
N GLU A 25 6.36 10.75 0.02
CA GLU A 25 5.78 9.44 0.34
C GLU A 25 6.51 8.32 -0.40
N LEU A 26 6.79 8.53 -1.69
CA LEU A 26 7.61 7.62 -2.49
C LEU A 26 9.00 7.44 -1.87
N SER A 27 9.62 8.54 -1.47
CA SER A 27 10.92 8.53 -0.80
C SER A 27 10.84 7.78 0.52
N ARG A 28 9.88 8.07 1.40
CA ARG A 28 9.71 7.35 2.67
C ARG A 28 9.53 5.84 2.50
N ARG A 29 8.85 5.42 1.44
CA ARG A 29 8.55 4.00 1.18
C ARG A 29 9.68 3.27 0.45
N LEU A 30 10.44 3.94 -0.42
CA LEU A 30 11.45 3.33 -1.28
C LEU A 30 12.90 3.63 -0.86
N GLU A 31 13.15 4.69 -0.11
CA GLU A 31 14.49 5.02 0.39
C GLU A 31 14.98 3.97 1.39
N ASN A 32 16.29 3.72 1.36
CA ASN A 32 16.95 2.72 2.20
C ASN A 32 16.37 1.31 2.06
N ARG A 33 15.64 1.01 0.97
CA ARG A 33 15.10 -0.32 0.70
C ARG A 33 15.57 -0.85 -0.64
N LEU A 34 15.69 -2.17 -0.73
CA LEU A 34 15.76 -2.85 -2.02
C LEU A 34 14.39 -2.79 -2.68
N VAL A 35 14.35 -2.35 -3.93
CA VAL A 35 13.10 -2.24 -4.70
C VAL A 35 13.07 -3.35 -5.74
N LEU A 36 12.05 -4.19 -5.68
CA LEU A 36 11.77 -5.23 -6.66
C LEU A 36 10.72 -4.72 -7.63
N LEU A 37 11.14 -4.51 -8.88
CA LEU A 37 10.21 -4.27 -9.98
C LEU A 37 9.80 -5.63 -10.55
N PHE A 38 8.55 -6.01 -10.33
CA PHE A 38 8.00 -7.24 -10.88
C PHE A 38 7.21 -6.93 -12.15
N PHE A 39 7.73 -7.39 -13.28
CA PHE A 39 7.07 -7.31 -14.58
C PHE A 39 6.29 -8.60 -14.81
N GLY A 40 4.97 -8.48 -14.88
CA GLY A 40 4.08 -9.63 -15.02
C GLY A 40 2.80 -9.28 -15.77
N SER A 41 2.10 -10.34 -16.15
CA SER A 41 0.74 -10.23 -16.70
C SER A 41 -0.10 -11.37 -16.15
N GLY A 42 -1.33 -11.07 -15.75
CA GLY A 42 -2.36 -12.04 -15.39
C GLY A 42 -2.76 -12.95 -16.55
N SER A 43 -2.54 -12.55 -17.80
CA SER A 43 -2.77 -13.40 -18.99
C SER A 43 -1.69 -14.46 -19.21
N CYS A 44 -0.53 -14.33 -18.56
CA CYS A 44 0.61 -15.22 -18.78
C CYS A 44 0.63 -16.39 -17.78
N PRO A 45 0.58 -17.67 -18.22
CA PRO A 45 0.58 -18.82 -17.33
C PRO A 45 1.88 -18.94 -16.51
N GLN A 46 3.02 -18.53 -17.07
CA GLN A 46 4.30 -18.54 -16.35
C GLN A 46 4.33 -17.49 -15.24
N CYS A 47 3.67 -16.35 -15.43
CA CYS A 47 3.52 -15.32 -14.39
C CYS A 47 2.58 -15.81 -13.29
N GLN A 48 1.46 -16.44 -13.63
CA GLN A 48 0.53 -17.02 -12.65
C GLN A 48 1.21 -18.09 -11.77
N ALA A 49 2.05 -18.94 -12.37
CA ALA A 49 2.82 -19.94 -11.62
C ALA A 49 3.89 -19.32 -10.71
N PHE A 50 4.45 -18.17 -11.08
CA PHE A 50 5.48 -17.48 -10.30
C PHE A 50 4.93 -16.56 -9.20
N ALA A 51 3.75 -15.97 -9.41
CA ALA A 51 3.10 -15.08 -8.46
C ALA A 51 3.00 -15.64 -7.02
N PRO A 52 2.57 -16.90 -6.78
CA PRO A 52 2.54 -17.44 -5.42
C PRO A 52 3.95 -17.59 -4.82
N ILE A 53 4.95 -17.92 -5.63
CA ILE A 53 6.35 -18.02 -5.17
C ILE A 53 6.86 -16.65 -4.71
N LEU A 54 6.58 -15.61 -5.51
CA LEU A 54 6.97 -14.24 -5.20
C LEU A 54 6.22 -13.69 -3.97
N ARG A 55 4.93 -14.00 -3.85
CA ARG A 55 4.11 -13.68 -2.68
C ARG A 55 4.71 -14.29 -1.42
N ASP A 56 4.96 -15.59 -1.44
CA ASP A 56 5.46 -16.32 -0.27
C ASP A 56 6.88 -15.85 0.10
N PHE A 57 7.71 -15.53 -0.90
CA PHE A 57 9.02 -14.89 -0.70
C PHE A 57 8.88 -13.53 0.01
N PHE A 58 7.99 -12.67 -0.48
CA PHE A 58 7.78 -11.33 0.09
C PHE A 58 7.23 -11.40 1.51
N VAL A 59 6.24 -12.26 1.77
CA VAL A 59 5.66 -12.45 3.12
C VAL A 59 6.72 -12.95 4.10
N LYS A 60 7.51 -13.96 3.74
CA LYS A 60 8.57 -14.49 4.61
C LYS A 60 9.63 -13.45 4.99
N LEU A 61 9.85 -12.45 4.15
CA LEU A 61 10.82 -11.38 4.42
C LEU A 61 10.23 -10.17 5.14
N THR A 62 8.91 -9.96 5.09
CA THR A 62 8.28 -8.72 5.58
C THR A 62 7.28 -8.92 6.72
N ASP A 63 6.97 -10.15 7.06
CA ASP A 63 6.04 -10.50 8.14
C ASP A 63 6.82 -10.80 9.43
N GLU A 64 6.41 -10.12 10.51
CA GLU A 64 7.01 -10.21 11.84
C GLU A 64 6.93 -11.62 12.44
N PHE A 65 5.99 -12.44 11.96
CA PHE A 65 5.89 -13.84 12.36
C PHE A 65 7.11 -14.66 11.91
N TYR A 66 7.70 -14.31 10.76
CA TYR A 66 8.83 -15.05 10.18
C TYR A 66 10.18 -14.40 10.48
N VAL A 67 10.22 -13.10 10.73
CA VAL A 67 11.46 -12.34 10.95
C VAL A 67 11.36 -11.35 12.10
N LEU A 68 12.39 -11.33 12.96
CA LEU A 68 12.53 -10.36 14.06
C LEU A 68 12.61 -8.91 13.60
N ARG A 69 13.00 -8.68 12.35
CA ARG A 69 13.02 -7.37 11.69
C ARG A 69 12.50 -7.53 10.27
N ALA A 70 11.49 -6.76 9.91
CA ALA A 70 11.01 -6.69 8.54
C ALA A 70 12.18 -6.28 7.62
N ALA A 71 12.37 -7.05 6.55
CA ALA A 71 13.34 -6.72 5.51
C ALA A 71 13.06 -5.32 4.94
N GLN A 72 14.13 -4.56 4.70
CA GLN A 72 14.07 -3.30 3.97
C GLN A 72 13.86 -3.60 2.48
N LEU A 73 12.66 -4.08 2.15
CA LEU A 73 12.25 -4.53 0.83
C LEU A 73 10.94 -3.85 0.45
N ALA A 74 10.86 -3.33 -0.76
CA ALA A 74 9.64 -2.84 -1.38
C ALA A 74 9.43 -3.57 -2.71
N LEU A 75 8.18 -3.87 -3.06
CA LEU A 75 7.84 -4.51 -4.32
C LEU A 75 6.87 -3.63 -5.07
N VAL A 76 7.21 -3.32 -6.32
CA VAL A 76 6.40 -2.55 -7.26
C VAL A 76 6.01 -3.46 -8.41
N TYR A 77 4.72 -3.71 -8.55
CA TYR A 77 4.15 -4.44 -9.67
C TYR A 77 4.01 -3.51 -10.88
N VAL A 78 4.62 -3.92 -11.98
CA VAL A 78 4.50 -3.27 -13.27
C VAL A 78 3.72 -4.21 -14.18
N SER A 79 2.43 -3.92 -14.33
CA SER A 79 1.57 -4.69 -15.22
C SER A 79 2.08 -4.59 -16.66
N GLN A 80 2.05 -5.71 -17.38
CA GLN A 80 2.17 -5.80 -18.84
C GLN A 80 0.87 -6.36 -19.43
N ASP A 81 -0.23 -6.23 -18.68
CA ASP A 81 -1.54 -6.69 -19.10
C ASP A 81 -2.12 -5.81 -20.20
N PRO A 82 -2.86 -6.39 -21.16
CA PRO A 82 -3.59 -5.66 -22.18
C PRO A 82 -4.81 -4.90 -21.65
N THR A 83 -5.38 -5.29 -20.50
CA THR A 83 -6.56 -4.63 -19.92
C THR A 83 -6.43 -4.41 -18.41
N GLU A 84 -7.12 -3.39 -17.89
CA GLU A 84 -7.12 -3.02 -16.47
C GLU A 84 -7.74 -4.11 -15.60
N GLU A 85 -8.81 -4.76 -16.07
CA GLU A 85 -9.51 -5.79 -15.30
C GLU A 85 -8.60 -6.99 -14.99
N GLN A 86 -7.68 -7.32 -15.89
CA GLN A 86 -6.71 -8.39 -15.68
C GLN A 86 -5.66 -8.02 -14.63
N GLN A 87 -5.22 -6.77 -14.64
CA GLN A 87 -4.34 -6.23 -13.61
C GLN A 87 -5.04 -6.28 -12.24
N ASP A 88 -6.29 -5.85 -12.16
CA ASP A 88 -7.07 -5.86 -10.92
C ASP A 88 -7.29 -7.26 -10.38
N LEU A 89 -7.69 -8.20 -11.25
CA LEU A 89 -7.85 -9.61 -10.87
C LEU A 89 -6.56 -10.19 -10.31
N PHE A 90 -5.42 -9.88 -10.91
CA PHE A 90 -4.12 -10.32 -10.41
C PHE A 90 -3.80 -9.71 -9.04
N LEU A 91 -4.02 -8.41 -8.88
CA LEU A 91 -3.72 -7.67 -7.65
C LEU A 91 -4.57 -8.10 -6.46
N ARG A 92 -5.82 -8.55 -6.69
CA ARG A 92 -6.72 -9.03 -5.62
C ARG A 92 -6.14 -10.19 -4.80
N ASP A 93 -5.31 -11.04 -5.41
CA ASP A 93 -4.68 -12.19 -4.74
C ASP A 93 -3.31 -11.85 -4.14
N MET A 94 -2.85 -10.60 -4.31
CA MET A 94 -1.53 -10.14 -3.87
C MET A 94 -1.57 -9.45 -2.49
N PRO A 95 -0.44 -9.40 -1.76
CA PRO A 95 -0.37 -8.75 -0.45
C PRO A 95 -0.67 -7.24 -0.50
N LYS A 96 -1.30 -6.73 0.57
CA LYS A 96 -1.61 -5.29 0.74
C LYS A 96 -0.40 -4.36 0.87
N LYS A 97 0.79 -4.94 1.09
CA LYS A 97 2.07 -4.22 1.18
C LYS A 97 2.70 -3.97 -0.20
N TRP A 98 2.16 -4.55 -1.26
CA TRP A 98 2.66 -4.33 -2.62
C TRP A 98 2.23 -2.96 -3.12
N LEU A 99 3.10 -2.36 -3.91
CA LEU A 99 2.83 -1.17 -4.68
C LEU A 99 2.61 -1.58 -6.13
N PHE A 100 1.84 -0.81 -6.88
CA PHE A 100 1.64 -1.05 -8.31
C PHE A 100 1.50 0.27 -9.07
N LEU A 101 1.76 0.22 -10.37
CA LEU A 101 1.51 1.36 -11.26
C LEU A 101 0.08 1.34 -11.79
N PRO A 102 -0.59 2.51 -11.88
CA PRO A 102 -1.91 2.59 -12.51
C PRO A 102 -1.85 2.10 -13.97
N PHE A 103 -2.98 1.59 -14.46
CA PHE A 103 -3.01 0.95 -15.76
C PHE A 103 -2.65 1.92 -16.90
N GLU A 104 -3.11 3.17 -16.78
CA GLU A 104 -2.97 4.23 -17.77
C GLU A 104 -1.58 4.89 -17.80
N ASP A 105 -0.67 4.53 -16.88
CA ASP A 105 0.63 5.19 -16.76
C ASP A 105 1.63 4.71 -17.83
N ASP A 106 2.16 5.65 -18.60
CA ASP A 106 3.19 5.42 -19.61
C ASP A 106 4.49 4.85 -19.01
N LEU A 107 4.74 5.09 -17.72
CA LEU A 107 5.92 4.58 -17.00
C LEU A 107 6.01 3.05 -17.07
N ARG A 108 4.88 2.33 -17.16
CA ARG A 108 4.87 0.87 -17.33
C ARG A 108 5.67 0.43 -18.56
N ARG A 109 5.55 1.17 -19.67
CA ARG A 109 6.23 0.87 -20.93
C ARG A 109 7.68 1.35 -20.89
N ASP A 110 7.92 2.50 -20.29
CA ASP A 110 9.26 3.07 -20.17
C ASP A 110 10.16 2.23 -19.27
N LEU A 111 9.66 1.71 -18.15
CA LEU A 111 10.40 0.79 -17.28
C LEU A 111 10.74 -0.50 -18.03
N GLY A 112 9.79 -1.08 -18.77
CA GLY A 112 10.02 -2.28 -19.57
C GLY A 112 11.15 -2.09 -20.60
N ARG A 113 11.17 -0.94 -21.28
CA ARG A 113 12.23 -0.57 -22.23
C ARG A 113 13.56 -0.30 -21.55
N ARG A 114 13.54 0.49 -20.46
CA ARG A 114 14.73 0.92 -19.72
C ARG A 114 15.49 -0.25 -19.13
N PHE A 115 14.78 -1.27 -18.65
CA PHE A 115 15.39 -2.49 -18.11
C PHE A 115 15.50 -3.62 -19.14
N SER A 116 15.10 -3.37 -20.39
CA SER A 116 15.16 -4.33 -21.51
C SER A 116 14.53 -5.68 -21.15
N VAL A 117 13.31 -5.64 -20.63
CA VAL A 117 12.55 -6.83 -20.23
C VAL A 117 12.02 -7.52 -21.48
N GLU A 118 12.69 -8.62 -21.89
CA GLU A 118 12.31 -9.38 -23.08
C GLU A 118 11.36 -10.54 -22.77
N ARG A 119 11.39 -11.07 -21.54
CA ARG A 119 10.62 -12.25 -21.12
C ARG A 119 9.85 -11.96 -19.84
N LEU A 120 8.65 -12.52 -19.74
CA LEU A 120 7.80 -12.45 -18.56
C LEU A 120 7.61 -13.86 -17.98
N PRO A 121 7.62 -14.04 -16.65
CA PRO A 121 7.86 -13.03 -15.61
C PRO A 121 9.32 -12.57 -15.56
N ALA A 122 9.55 -11.31 -15.22
CA ALA A 122 10.89 -10.79 -14.90
C ALA A 122 10.85 -9.98 -13.60
N VAL A 123 11.89 -10.12 -12.78
CA VAL A 123 12.06 -9.34 -11.55
C VAL A 123 13.37 -8.58 -11.61
N VAL A 124 13.30 -7.26 -11.68
CA VAL A 124 14.49 -6.40 -11.58
C VAL A 124 14.67 -5.97 -10.13
N VAL A 125 15.86 -6.16 -9.59
CA VAL A 125 16.23 -5.74 -8.23
C VAL A 125 17.06 -4.48 -8.31
N LEU A 126 16.61 -3.43 -7.62
CA LEU A 126 17.29 -2.16 -7.54
C LEU A 126 17.86 -1.91 -6.14
N LYS A 127 19.06 -1.34 -6.09
CA LYS A 127 19.70 -0.86 -4.87
C LYS A 127 19.00 0.40 -4.36
N PRO A 128 19.09 0.74 -3.06
CA PRO A 128 18.52 1.99 -2.53
C PRO A 128 19.02 3.27 -3.22
N GLY A 129 20.18 3.22 -3.89
CA GLY A 129 20.69 4.33 -4.70
C GLY A 129 19.86 4.61 -5.97
N GLY A 130 19.22 3.61 -6.57
CA GLY A 130 18.69 3.72 -7.94
C GLY A 130 19.34 2.75 -8.93
N ASP A 131 20.49 2.20 -8.58
CA ASP A 131 21.26 1.33 -9.46
C ASP A 131 20.66 -0.06 -9.56
N VAL A 132 20.79 -0.67 -10.74
CA VAL A 132 20.36 -2.05 -10.97
C VAL A 132 21.34 -2.99 -10.30
N LEU A 133 20.85 -3.80 -9.37
CA LEU A 133 21.61 -4.90 -8.80
C LEU A 133 21.53 -6.13 -9.70
N THR A 134 20.31 -6.56 -10.02
CA THR A 134 20.03 -7.74 -10.84
C THR A 134 18.90 -7.44 -11.82
N ARG A 135 19.08 -7.78 -13.10
CA ARG A 135 18.09 -7.53 -14.15
C ARG A 135 17.00 -8.60 -14.23
N ASP A 136 17.31 -9.82 -13.83
CA ASP A 136 16.32 -10.91 -13.77
C ASP A 136 16.63 -11.81 -12.57
N ALA A 137 15.91 -11.57 -11.48
CA ALA A 137 16.01 -12.33 -10.24
C ALA A 137 15.03 -13.51 -10.18
N THR A 138 14.25 -13.76 -11.25
CA THR A 138 13.17 -14.76 -11.24
C THR A 138 13.70 -16.16 -10.91
N ASP A 139 14.79 -16.56 -11.55
CA ASP A 139 15.41 -17.87 -11.31
C ASP A 139 16.11 -17.95 -9.95
N GLU A 140 16.71 -16.84 -9.48
CA GLU A 140 17.31 -16.77 -8.14
C GLU A 140 16.25 -16.94 -7.05
N ILE A 141 15.12 -16.26 -7.15
CA ILE A 141 14.00 -16.37 -6.19
C ILE A 141 13.45 -17.79 -6.20
N ARG A 142 13.29 -18.42 -7.38
CA ARG A 142 12.80 -19.80 -7.49
C ARG A 142 13.75 -20.81 -6.84
N ARG A 143 15.07 -20.63 -7.02
CA ARG A 143 16.07 -21.61 -6.57
C ARG A 143 16.45 -21.42 -5.10
N LEU A 144 16.67 -20.18 -4.67
CA LEU A 144 17.22 -19.85 -3.35
C LEU A 144 16.14 -19.40 -2.36
N GLY A 145 14.97 -18.98 -2.84
CA GLY A 145 13.91 -18.46 -1.98
C GLY A 145 14.40 -17.26 -1.16
N PRO A 146 14.00 -17.14 0.12
CA PRO A 146 14.38 -16.01 0.99
C PRO A 146 15.89 -15.79 1.13
N ALA A 147 16.72 -16.81 0.90
CA ALA A 147 18.17 -16.71 1.05
C ALA A 147 18.81 -15.78 -0.01
N CYS A 148 18.19 -15.57 -1.17
CA CYS A 148 18.73 -14.63 -2.16
C CYS A 148 18.76 -13.18 -1.64
N PHE A 149 17.87 -12.84 -0.70
CA PHE A 149 17.83 -11.50 -0.11
C PHE A 149 19.12 -11.16 0.64
N ALA A 150 19.71 -12.12 1.36
CA ALA A 150 20.98 -11.91 2.05
C ALA A 150 22.11 -11.56 1.06
N ASN A 151 22.20 -12.30 -0.06
CA ASN A 151 23.17 -12.01 -1.12
C ASN A 151 22.95 -10.61 -1.71
N TRP A 152 21.69 -10.20 -1.90
CA TRP A 152 21.39 -8.88 -2.42
C TRP A 152 21.70 -7.77 -1.42
N GLN A 153 21.49 -8.01 -0.12
CA GLN A 153 21.87 -7.07 0.93
C GLN A 153 23.39 -6.86 0.98
N GLU A 154 24.15 -7.95 0.91
CA GLU A 154 25.62 -7.90 0.85
C GLU A 154 26.10 -7.18 -0.40
N ALA A 155 25.57 -7.53 -1.58
CA ALA A 155 25.95 -6.92 -2.86
C ALA A 155 25.49 -5.46 -3.03
N ALA A 156 24.45 -5.06 -2.30
CA ALA A 156 24.03 -3.67 -2.18
C ALA A 156 24.87 -2.89 -1.14
N GLU A 157 25.87 -3.54 -0.53
CA GLU A 157 26.70 -2.98 0.54
C GLU A 157 25.86 -2.42 1.70
N LEU A 158 24.68 -3.02 1.94
CA LEU A 158 23.79 -2.65 3.05
C LEU A 158 24.33 -3.11 4.41
N LEU A 159 25.60 -3.54 4.47
CA LEU A 159 26.25 -4.15 5.61
C LEU A 159 26.49 -3.19 6.80
N ASP A 160 26.18 -1.90 6.70
CA ASP A 160 26.22 -1.01 7.87
C ASP A 160 25.21 0.15 7.83
N ARG A 161 23.91 -0.16 7.81
CA ARG A 161 22.85 0.78 8.26
C ARG A 161 21.96 0.24 9.36
N SER A 162 22.31 -0.91 9.92
CA SER A 162 21.62 -1.57 11.04
C SER A 162 21.62 -0.76 12.36
N PHE A 163 22.32 0.37 12.42
CA PHE A 163 22.28 1.29 13.56
C PHE A 163 21.14 2.31 13.51
N LEU A 164 20.43 2.45 12.39
CA LEU A 164 19.18 3.19 12.36
C LEU A 164 18.04 2.19 12.57
N GLN A 165 17.31 2.36 13.66
CA GLN A 165 16.10 1.58 13.94
C GLN A 165 15.20 1.61 12.70
N PRO A 166 14.51 0.50 12.37
CA PRO A 166 13.32 0.58 11.56
C PRO A 166 12.36 1.46 12.36
N GLU A 167 12.35 2.76 12.09
CA GLU A 167 11.34 3.64 12.67
C GLU A 167 9.99 3.01 12.31
N ASP A 168 9.15 2.90 13.33
CA ASP A 168 7.87 2.23 13.37
C ASP A 168 6.92 2.71 12.25
N LEU A 169 7.13 2.23 11.02
CA LEU A 169 6.60 2.82 9.78
C LEU A 169 5.21 2.31 9.37
N ASP A 170 4.43 1.78 10.30
CA ASP A 170 3.00 1.57 10.07
C ASP A 170 2.08 2.30 11.08
N ASP A 171 2.63 2.96 12.12
CA ASP A 171 1.87 3.87 12.97
C ASP A 171 2.75 5.06 13.39
N PRO A 172 2.52 6.30 12.89
CA PRO A 172 3.29 7.43 13.36
C PRO A 172 3.04 7.59 14.86
N ALA A 173 4.09 7.44 15.68
CA ALA A 173 4.01 7.79 17.10
C ALA A 173 3.41 9.21 17.19
N PRO A 174 2.37 9.42 18.03
CA PRO A 174 1.67 10.68 18.04
C PRO A 174 2.67 11.79 18.35
N ARG A 175 2.71 12.81 17.47
CA ARG A 175 3.58 13.99 17.54
C ARG A 175 3.43 14.74 18.88
N SER A 176 2.36 14.46 19.63
CA SER A 176 2.22 14.80 21.04
C SER A 176 1.31 13.80 21.77
N LEU A 177 1.51 13.60 23.08
CA LEU A 177 0.60 12.82 23.94
C LEU A 177 -0.87 13.25 23.84
N THR A 178 -1.14 14.50 23.42
CA THR A 178 -2.50 15.06 23.30
C THR A 178 -3.12 14.93 21.91
N GLU A 179 -2.39 14.40 20.92
CA GLU A 179 -2.86 14.27 19.55
C GLU A 179 -4.14 13.41 19.40
N PRO A 180 -4.31 12.29 20.14
CA PRO A 180 -5.56 11.52 20.12
C PRO A 180 -6.76 12.35 20.60
N LEU A 181 -6.55 13.19 21.62
CA LEU A 181 -7.59 14.06 22.18
C LEU A 181 -7.95 15.20 21.23
N ARG A 182 -6.97 15.77 20.51
CA ARG A 182 -7.25 16.77 19.46
C ARG A 182 -8.04 16.17 18.30
N ARG A 183 -7.71 14.95 17.88
CA ARG A 183 -8.42 14.26 16.80
C ARG A 183 -9.88 14.01 17.16
N CYS A 184 -10.18 13.67 18.41
CA CYS A 184 -11.55 13.55 18.92
C CYS A 184 -12.29 14.90 19.01
N LYS A 185 -11.61 16.00 19.32
CA LYS A 185 -12.24 17.32 19.47
C LYS A 185 -12.61 18.00 18.14
N TYR A 186 -11.91 17.67 17.05
CA TYR A 186 -12.16 18.24 15.72
C TYR A 186 -12.70 17.24 14.69
N ARG A 187 -13.33 16.14 15.15
CA ARG A 187 -14.14 15.30 14.25
C ARG A 187 -15.28 16.15 13.70
N VAL A 188 -15.10 16.67 12.48
CA VAL A 188 -16.19 17.20 11.68
C VAL A 188 -17.02 16.00 11.24
N ASP A 189 -18.20 15.83 11.83
CA ASP A 189 -19.14 14.79 11.42
C ASP A 189 -19.52 14.99 9.95
N ARG A 190 -18.93 14.20 9.06
CA ARG A 190 -19.33 14.12 7.64
C ARG A 190 -20.53 13.19 7.46
N ALA A 191 -21.49 13.26 8.38
CA ALA A 191 -22.70 12.45 8.42
C ALA A 191 -23.94 13.36 8.52
N ALA A 192 -24.11 14.27 7.57
CA ALA A 192 -25.36 15.04 7.39
C ALA A 192 -25.50 15.58 5.97
N ARG A 193 -25.56 14.70 4.95
CA ARG A 193 -26.14 15.04 3.65
C ARG A 193 -27.11 13.95 3.23
N GLY A 194 -28.40 14.26 3.38
CA GLY A 194 -29.48 13.56 2.70
C GLY A 194 -30.55 12.96 3.60
N LYS A 195 -31.50 13.77 4.05
CA LYS A 195 -32.94 13.56 3.78
C LYS A 195 -33.74 14.81 4.12
N ARG A 196 -34.55 15.24 3.14
CA ARG A 196 -35.48 16.38 3.13
C ARG A 196 -36.54 16.23 4.23
N GLY A 197 -36.99 17.37 4.78
CA GLY A 197 -37.95 17.50 5.90
C GLY A 197 -39.41 17.12 5.56
N PRO A 198 -40.43 17.62 6.29
CA PRO A 198 -40.58 19.04 6.66
C PRO A 198 -41.00 19.29 8.12
N GLY A 199 -40.77 20.51 8.60
CA GLY A 199 -41.27 20.96 9.90
C GLY A 199 -40.99 22.45 10.07
N GLY A 200 -41.90 23.27 9.57
CA GLY A 200 -41.87 24.71 9.77
C GLY A 200 -42.46 25.11 11.12
N GLY A 201 -42.00 26.26 11.62
CA GLY A 201 -42.77 27.12 12.53
C GLY A 201 -42.53 26.90 14.02
N SER A 202 -41.58 27.66 14.59
CA SER A 202 -41.51 28.01 16.01
C SER A 202 -42.61 29.05 16.39
N PRO A 203 -42.59 29.63 17.61
CA PRO A 203 -42.99 29.17 18.97
C PRO A 203 -44.14 30.12 19.47
N PRO A 204 -44.36 30.54 20.75
CA PRO A 204 -43.72 30.25 22.06
C PRO A 204 -44.70 30.13 23.27
N GLU A 205 -44.13 30.19 24.49
CA GLU A 205 -44.77 30.48 25.81
C GLU A 205 -45.57 29.32 26.43
N GLY A 206 -45.66 29.07 27.74
CA GLY A 206 -45.29 29.76 28.97
C GLY A 206 -46.10 29.07 30.09
N GLU A 207 -45.52 28.95 31.29
CA GLU A 207 -46.13 28.73 32.61
C GLU A 207 -47.32 27.76 32.85
N GLY A 208 -47.16 26.92 33.89
CA GLY A 208 -48.14 26.86 34.99
C GLY A 208 -49.18 25.73 35.00
N GLY A 209 -49.14 24.95 36.08
CA GLY A 209 -50.34 24.71 36.89
C GLY A 209 -51.18 23.45 36.66
N ALA A 210 -51.08 22.56 37.64
CA ALA A 210 -52.17 21.89 38.36
C ALA A 210 -53.09 20.85 37.67
N GLU A 211 -53.04 19.67 38.30
CA GLU A 211 -54.16 18.81 38.73
C GLU A 211 -55.13 18.20 37.72
N GLY A 212 -55.31 16.88 37.90
CA GLY A 212 -56.65 16.39 38.21
C GLY A 212 -57.21 15.37 37.25
N GLY A 213 -57.09 14.09 37.63
CA GLY A 213 -58.25 13.20 37.71
C GLY A 213 -58.76 12.55 36.43
N GLY A 214 -58.62 11.22 36.40
CA GLY A 214 -59.82 10.40 36.46
C GLY A 214 -60.33 9.76 35.17
N ALA A 215 -60.08 8.45 35.11
CA ALA A 215 -61.07 7.40 34.86
C ALA A 215 -61.51 7.07 33.43
N GLY A 216 -61.67 5.76 33.25
CA GLY A 216 -62.51 5.11 32.23
C GLY A 216 -61.69 4.59 31.07
N GLU A 217 -61.26 3.32 31.05
CA GLU A 217 -62.10 2.16 30.65
C GLU A 217 -62.72 2.39 29.25
N LEU A 218 -62.54 1.54 28.25
CA LEU A 218 -62.92 0.14 28.24
C LEU A 218 -62.35 -0.57 26.99
N PHE A 219 -61.99 -1.84 27.20
CA PHE A 219 -61.81 -2.97 26.26
C PHE A 219 -60.63 -2.95 25.27
#